data_AF-A0A2I1HBV4-F1
#
_entry.id   AF-A0A2I1HBV4-F1
#
_cell.length_a   1.000
_cell.length_b   1.000
_cell.length_c   1.000
_cell.angle_alpha   90.00
_cell.angle_beta   90.00
_cell.angle_gamma   90.00
#
_symmetry.space_group_name_H-M   'P 1'
#
loop_
_entity.id
_entity.type
_entity.pdbx_description
1 polymer ?
#
loop_
_entity_poly.entity_id
_entity_poly.type
_entity_poly.pdbx_seq_one_letter_code
_entity_poly.pdbx_strand_id
1 'polypeptide(L)' 'MFSAGQAYVALSRCSEWSKVHIASLHPSAFIVDKSMLEEYERLEQIAAKPLPL' A
#
# COMPACT_ATOMS: atom_id res chain seq x y z
N MET A 1 6.41 -5.72 16.76
CA MET A 1 6.55 -4.45 16.00
C MET A 1 6.23 -4.76 14.55
N PHE A 2 5.36 -4.00 13.90
CA PHE A 2 5.00 -4.21 12.49
C PHE A 2 5.87 -3.35 11.58
N SER A 3 6.21 -3.84 10.40
CA SER A 3 6.92 -3.07 9.38
C SER A 3 5.92 -2.34 8.46
N ALA A 4 6.32 -1.18 7.94
CA ALA A 4 5.51 -0.44 6.98
C ALA A 4 5.16 -1.31 5.76
N GLY A 5 3.90 -1.27 5.33
CA GLY A 5 3.38 -2.05 4.21
C GLY A 5 3.12 -3.54 4.49
N GLN A 6 3.57 -4.09 5.63
CA GLN A 6 3.46 -5.53 5.91
C GLN A 6 2.00 -6.04 5.91
N ALA A 7 1.09 -5.30 6.54
CA ALA A 7 -0.34 -5.67 6.57
C ALA A 7 -0.95 -5.63 5.16
N TYR A 8 -0.63 -4.62 4.36
CA TYR A 8 -1.10 -4.52 2.98
C TYR A 8 -0.60 -5.70 2.13
N VAL A 9 0.69 -6.05 2.21
CA VAL A 9 1.25 -7.18 1.47
C VAL A 9 0.56 -8.48 1.84
N ALA A 10 0.31 -8.74 3.13
CA ALA A 10 -0.37 -9.95 3.57
C ALA A 10 -1.83 -10.01 3.07
N LEU A 11 -2.60 -8.93 3.24
CA LEU A 11 -4.01 -8.88 2.88
C LEU A 11 -4.25 -8.93 1.36
N SER A 12 -3.40 -8.25 0.58
CA SER A 12 -3.49 -8.21 -0.88
C SER A 12 -3.19 -9.54 -1.59
N ARG A 13 -2.71 -10.56 -0.85
CA ARG A 13 -2.55 -11.92 -1.40
C ARG A 13 -3.86 -12.64 -1.65
N CYS A 14 -4.95 -12.24 -1.00
CA CYS A 14 -6.23 -12.89 -1.13
C CYS A 14 -7.12 -12.12 -2.12
N SER A 15 -7.63 -12.79 -3.15
CA SER A 15 -8.51 -12.19 -4.15
C SER A 15 -9.94 -11.94 -3.63
N GLU A 16 -10.33 -12.60 -2.53
CA GLU A 16 -11.67 -12.54 -1.97
C GLU A 16 -11.62 -12.29 -0.47
N TRP A 17 -12.24 -11.20 -0.02
CA TRP A 17 -12.22 -10.81 1.40
C TRP A 17 -12.85 -11.85 2.33
N SER A 18 -13.87 -12.56 1.86
CA SER A 18 -14.55 -13.62 2.62
C SER A 18 -13.65 -14.79 3.01
N LYS A 19 -12.49 -14.95 2.35
CA LYS A 19 -11.50 -15.99 2.61
C LYS A 19 -10.34 -15.52 3.51
N VAL A 20 -10.35 -14.26 3.94
CA VAL A 20 -9.31 -13.69 4.82
C VAL A 20 -9.65 -14.00 6.27
N HIS A 21 -8.69 -14.58 7.00
CA HIS A 21 -8.76 -14.77 8.44
C HIS A 21 -7.69 -13.93 9.15
N ILE A 22 -8.12 -13.03 10.03
CA ILE A 22 -7.23 -12.16 10.81
C ILE A 22 -7.28 -12.64 12.26
N ALA A 23 -6.17 -13.23 12.74
CA ALA A 23 -6.09 -13.74 14.10
C ALA A 23 -6.02 -12.64 15.18
N SER A 24 -5.47 -11.47 14.85
CA SER A 24 -5.43 -10.31 15.72
C SER A 24 -5.35 -9.03 14.89
N LEU A 25 -6.21 -8.07 15.20
CA LEU A 25 -6.32 -6.80 14.48
C LEU A 25 -5.92 -5.65 15.41
N HIS A 26 -4.93 -4.87 14.99
CA HIS A 26 -4.50 -3.68 15.71
C HIS A 26 -4.22 -2.54 14.73
N PRO A 27 -4.65 -1.29 15.01
CA PRO A 27 -4.42 -0.15 14.10
C PRO A 27 -2.95 0.08 13.77
N SER A 28 -2.04 -0.18 14.71
CA SER A 28 -0.60 -0.03 14.47
C SER A 28 0.00 -1.06 13.50
N ALA A 29 -0.77 -2.02 12.99
CA ALA A 29 -0.33 -2.88 11.89
C ALA A 29 -0.40 -2.16 10.53
N PHE A 30 -1.21 -1.10 10.43
CA PHE A 30 -1.43 -0.34 9.20
C PHE A 30 -0.51 0.89 9.20
N ILE A 31 0.76 0.65 8.90
CA ILE A 31 1.80 1.69 8.80
C ILE A 31 2.22 1.82 7.34
N VAL A 32 2.41 3.05 6.88
CA VAL A 32 2.99 3.35 5.58
C VAL A 32 4.31 4.12 5.76
N ASP A 33 5.26 3.89 4.87
CA ASP A 33 6.45 4.74 4.78
C ASP A 33 6.05 6.05 4.09
N LYS A 34 6.31 7.19 4.74
CA LYS A 34 5.95 8.51 4.21
C LYS A 34 6.72 8.84 2.94
N SER A 35 7.96 8.37 2.81
CA SER A 35 8.76 8.60 1.60
C SER A 35 8.13 7.94 0.37
N MET A 36 7.39 6.84 0.57
CA MET A 36 6.64 6.21 -0.53
C MET A 36 5.46 7.07 -0.98
N LEU A 37 4.79 7.80 -0.08
CA LEU A 37 3.71 8.70 -0.48
C LEU A 37 4.23 9.82 -1.40
N GLU A 38 5.37 10.41 -1.03
CA GLU A 38 6.05 11.45 -1.83
C GLU A 38 6.49 10.90 -3.20
N GLU A 39 7.00 9.65 -3.24
CA GLU A 39 7.39 9.00 -4.49
C GLU A 39 6.19 8.72 -5.40
N TYR A 40 5.06 8.27 -4.86
CA TYR A 40 3.84 8.08 -5.64
C TYR A 40 3.32 9.40 -6.23
N GLU A 41 3.34 10.50 -5.45
CA GLU A 41 2.98 11.82 -5.95
C GLU A 41 3.91 12.26 -7.11
N ARG A 42 5.22 12.05 -6.96
CA ARG A 42 6.19 12.34 -8.03
C ARG A 42 5.91 11.52 -9.30
N LEU A 43 5.56 10.24 -9.15
CA LEU A 43 5.24 9.35 -10.28
C LEU A 43 3.93 9.76 -10.97
N GLU A 44 2.91 10.16 -10.23
CA GLU A 44 1.66 10.69 -10.77
C GLU A 44 1.89 11.96 -11.60
N GLN A 45 2.74 12.87 -11.10
CA GLN A 45 3.14 14.09 -11.84
C GLN A 45 3.89 13.76 -13.14
N ILE A 46 4.66 12.67 -13.18
CA ILE A 46 5.34 12.22 -14.40
C ILE A 46 4.34 11.59 -15.37
N ALA A 47 3.45 10.73 -14.88
CA ALA A 47 2.44 10.06 -15.70
C ALA A 47 1.42 11.04 -16.31
N ALA A 48 1.15 12.15 -15.63
CA ALA A 48 0.28 13.22 -16.13
C ALA A 48 0.90 14.04 -17.27
N LYS A 49 2.22 13.91 -17.53
CA LYS A 49 2.86 14.60 -18.66
C LYS A 49 2.44 13.92 -19.96
N PRO A 50 1.89 14.66 -20.94
CA PRO A 50 1.58 14.08 -22.24
C PRO A 50 2.87 13.55 -22.88
N LEU A 51 2.76 12.39 -23.53
CA LEU A 51 3.86 11.87 -24.33
C LEU A 51 4.19 12.89 -25.43
N PRO A 52 5.48 13.15 -25.71
CA PRO A 52 5.84 14.01 -26.83
C PRO A 52 5.22 13.44 -28.11
N LEU A 53 4.47 14.31 -28.80
CA LEU A 53 3.88 14.02 -30.11
C LEU A 53 4.96 13.80 -31.17
#